data_AF-A0A9X6XVS1-F1
#
_entry.id   AF-A0A9X6XVS1-F1
#
_cell.length_a   1.000
_cell.length_b   1.000
_cell.length_c   1.000
_cell.angle_alpha   90.00
_cell.angle_beta   90.00
_cell.angle_gamma   90.00
#
_symmetry.space_group_name_H-M   'P 1'
#
loop_
_entity.id
_entity.type
_entity.pdbx_description
1 polymer ?
#
loop_
_entity_poly.entity_id
_entity_poly.type
_entity_poly.pdbx_seq_one_letter_code
_entity_poly.pdbx_strand_id
1 'polypeptide(L)'
;MQELSIVKITMGEWKDSLGEIQSIRENHVKSCYVVFNNGEGDWFSSNEINLATKEEEVIFLRNEVSELHKLADELDAAYNCLEFDFKLLLKTIENPNEQTIRIAEKRGFGLNPRTKTKRIFPPIEVV
;
A
#
# COMPACT_ATOMS: atom_id res chain seq x y z
N MET A 1 -2.42 22.91 -16.54
CA MET A 1 -2.29 22.45 -15.14
C MET A 1 -3.68 22.08 -14.67
N GLN A 2 -3.93 20.82 -14.33
CA GLN A 2 -5.13 20.46 -13.57
C GLN A 2 -4.87 20.87 -12.13
N GLU A 3 -5.72 21.74 -11.59
CA GLU A 3 -5.55 22.29 -10.26
C GLU A 3 -5.94 21.21 -9.24
N LEU A 4 -4.94 20.55 -8.65
CA LEU A 4 -5.14 19.68 -7.50
C LEU A 4 -5.78 20.53 -6.40
N SER A 5 -6.97 20.15 -5.97
CA SER A 5 -7.74 20.90 -4.97
C SER A 5 -8.37 19.93 -3.99
N ILE A 6 -8.19 20.21 -2.70
CA ILE A 6 -8.84 19.46 -1.63
C ILE A 6 -10.28 19.99 -1.49
N VAL A 7 -11.21 19.07 -1.45
CA VAL A 7 -12.64 19.35 -1.37
C VAL A 7 -13.28 18.60 -0.22
N LYS A 8 -14.39 19.16 0.27
CA LYS A 8 -15.30 18.53 1.21
C LYS A 8 -16.53 18.02 0.48
N ILE A 9 -16.87 16.76 0.69
CA ILE A 9 -18.09 16.17 0.16
C ILE A 9 -19.28 16.63 1.00
N THR A 10 -20.36 17.02 0.36
CA THR A 10 -21.54 17.63 1.01
C THR A 10 -22.75 16.72 1.07
N MET A 11 -22.77 15.62 0.30
CA MET A 11 -23.89 14.69 0.17
C MET A 11 -23.42 13.23 0.03
N GLY A 12 -24.34 12.28 0.24
CA GLY A 12 -24.07 10.86 0.05
C GLY A 12 -23.34 10.19 1.22
N GLU A 13 -22.78 9.01 0.94
CA GLU A 13 -22.06 8.18 1.91
C GLU A 13 -20.81 8.87 2.46
N TRP A 14 -20.12 9.62 1.59
CA TRP A 14 -18.89 10.34 1.91
C TRP A 14 -19.10 11.71 2.54
N LYS A 15 -20.33 12.06 2.95
CA LYS A 15 -20.65 13.39 3.48
C LYS A 15 -19.69 13.80 4.62
N ASP A 16 -19.26 15.06 4.58
CA ASP A 16 -18.29 15.68 5.48
C ASP A 16 -16.85 15.14 5.39
N SER A 17 -16.59 14.17 4.50
CA SER A 17 -15.24 13.69 4.22
C SER A 17 -14.46 14.68 3.34
N LEU A 18 -13.14 14.68 3.53
CA LEU A 18 -12.20 15.48 2.75
C LEU A 18 -11.46 14.59 1.76
N GLY A 19 -11.31 15.06 0.53
CA GLY A 19 -10.57 14.35 -0.50
C GLY A 19 -9.92 15.27 -1.51
N GLU A 20 -9.01 14.75 -2.32
CA GLU A 20 -8.29 15.48 -3.35
C GLU A 20 -8.88 15.19 -4.73
N ILE A 21 -9.14 16.25 -5.52
CA ILE A 21 -9.51 16.09 -6.93
C ILE A 21 -8.31 15.62 -7.74
N GLN A 22 -8.42 14.42 -8.31
CA GLN A 22 -7.39 13.80 -9.15
C GLN A 22 -7.76 13.84 -10.64
N SER A 23 -9.04 13.94 -10.98
CA SER A 23 -9.50 14.02 -12.36
C SER A 23 -10.79 14.81 -12.50
N ILE A 24 -11.00 15.41 -13.67
CA ILE A 24 -12.21 16.17 -13.99
C ILE A 24 -12.74 15.71 -15.35
N ARG A 25 -14.04 15.48 -15.44
CA ARG A 25 -14.77 15.19 -16.68
C ARG A 25 -15.87 16.22 -16.88
N GLU A 26 -16.05 16.68 -18.11
CA GLU A 26 -17.08 17.63 -18.51
C GLU A 26 -18.00 17.00 -19.56
N ASN A 27 -18.91 16.12 -19.11
CA ASN A 27 -19.96 15.54 -19.95
C ASN A 27 -21.31 16.02 -19.45
N HIS A 28 -21.83 17.11 -20.01
CA HIS A 28 -23.07 17.83 -19.62
C HIS A 28 -23.09 18.39 -18.19
N VAL A 29 -22.47 17.73 -17.22
CA VAL A 29 -22.25 18.18 -15.83
C VAL A 29 -20.77 17.97 -15.49
N LYS A 30 -20.14 18.98 -14.87
CA LYS A 30 -18.76 18.87 -14.39
C LYS A 30 -18.71 17.89 -13.22
N SER A 31 -17.94 16.81 -13.39
CA SER A 31 -17.75 15.77 -12.38
C SER A 31 -16.27 15.65 -12.04
N CYS A 32 -15.95 15.48 -10.76
CA CYS A 32 -14.62 15.38 -10.22
C CYS A 32 -14.42 13.99 -9.61
N TYR A 33 -13.32 13.33 -9.96
CA TYR A 33 -12.87 12.13 -9.25
C TYR A 33 -12.07 12.57 -8.04
N VAL A 34 -12.57 12.22 -6.86
CA VAL A 34 -12.02 12.62 -5.56
C VAL A 34 -11.43 11.38 -4.88
N VAL A 35 -10.20 11.48 -4.40
CA VAL A 35 -9.48 10.43 -3.67
C VAL A 35 -9.33 10.81 -2.20
N PHE A 36 -9.60 9.88 -1.30
CA PHE A 36 -9.54 10.06 0.15
C PHE A 36 -8.21 9.52 0.72
N ASN A 37 -7.91 9.84 1.99
CA ASN A 37 -6.65 9.41 2.65
C ASN A 37 -6.47 7.88 2.74
N ASN A 38 -7.55 7.11 2.66
CA ASN A 38 -7.51 5.64 2.66
C ASN A 38 -7.17 5.05 1.26
N GLY A 39 -7.00 5.89 0.24
CA GLY A 39 -6.74 5.48 -1.14
C GLY A 39 -7.98 5.12 -1.95
N GLU A 40 -9.17 5.13 -1.35
CA GLU A 40 -10.43 4.98 -2.09
C GLU A 40 -10.77 6.27 -2.83
N GLY A 41 -11.53 6.16 -3.91
CA GLY A 41 -11.98 7.34 -4.65
C GLY A 41 -13.27 7.10 -5.41
N ASP A 42 -14.02 8.18 -5.61
CA ASP A 42 -15.31 8.15 -6.28
C ASP A 42 -15.56 9.44 -7.11
N TRP A 43 -16.55 9.39 -7.99
CA TRP A 43 -16.97 10.52 -8.81
C TRP A 43 -18.06 11.33 -8.13
N PHE A 44 -17.83 12.62 -8.02
CA PHE A 44 -18.79 13.58 -7.47
C PHE A 44 -19.09 14.66 -8.48
N SER A 45 -20.35 15.07 -8.57
CA SER A 45 -20.72 16.27 -9.33
C SER A 45 -20.22 17.53 -8.64
N SER A 46 -20.03 18.62 -9.40
CA SER A 46 -19.53 19.89 -8.83
C SER A 46 -20.43 20.49 -7.74
N ASN A 47 -21.71 20.10 -7.68
CA ASN A 47 -22.66 20.51 -6.64
C ASN A 47 -22.62 19.64 -5.38
N GLU A 48 -21.93 18.50 -5.43
CA GLU A 48 -21.76 17.62 -4.28
C GLU A 48 -20.48 17.92 -3.49
N ILE A 49 -19.64 18.85 -3.97
CA ILE A 49 -18.35 19.17 -3.39
C ILE A 49 -18.20 20.67 -3.15
N ASN A 50 -17.56 21.03 -2.04
CA ASN A 50 -17.13 22.39 -1.74
C ASN A 50 -15.61 22.42 -1.63
N LEU A 51 -14.98 23.56 -1.96
CA LEU A 51 -13.56 23.77 -1.64
C LEU A 51 -13.37 23.64 -0.12
N ALA A 52 -12.36 22.87 0.28
CA ALA A 52 -12.00 22.74 1.69
C ALA A 52 -11.51 24.09 2.23
N THR A 53 -11.77 24.35 3.51
CA THR A 53 -11.13 25.46 4.22
C THR A 53 -9.64 25.18 4.42
N LYS A 54 -8.85 26.22 4.71
CA LYS A 54 -7.41 26.05 4.97
C LYS A 54 -7.13 25.13 6.17
N GLU A 55 -7.99 25.14 7.18
CA GLU A 55 -7.87 24.24 8.33
C GLU A 55 -8.16 22.79 7.92
N GLU A 56 -9.20 22.56 7.12
CA GLU A 56 -9.53 21.24 6.56
C GLU A 56 -8.43 20.71 5.64
N GLU A 57 -7.86 21.54 4.76
CA GLU A 57 -6.71 21.18 3.94
C GLU A 57 -5.53 20.68 4.80
N VAL A 58 -5.21 21.40 5.88
CA VAL A 58 -4.12 21.01 6.80
C VAL A 58 -4.44 19.69 7.50
N ILE A 59 -5.70 19.45 7.89
CA ILE A 59 -6.11 18.18 8.49
C ILE A 59 -5.95 17.03 7.50
N PHE A 60 -6.41 17.21 6.25
CA PHE A 60 -6.28 16.21 5.19
C PHE A 60 -4.81 15.84 4.94
N LEU A 61 -3.93 16.83 4.77
CA LEU A 61 -2.50 16.60 4.51
C LEU A 61 -1.79 15.93 5.69
N ARG A 62 -2.14 16.27 6.94
CA ARG A 62 -1.58 15.60 8.13
C ARG A 62 -1.96 14.12 8.18
N ASN A 63 -3.21 13.82 7.86
CA ASN A 63 -3.68 12.43 7.80
C ASN A 63 -2.98 11.66 6.67
N GLU A 64 -2.77 12.29 5.51
CA GLU A 64 -2.06 11.67 4.38
C GLU A 64 -0.63 11.33 4.75
N VAL A 65 0.10 12.25 5.40
CA VAL A 65 1.44 11.98 5.93
C VAL A 65 1.41 10.82 6.93
N SER A 66 0.39 10.75 7.79
CA SER A 66 0.27 9.65 8.76
C SER A 66 0.05 8.29 8.08
N GLU A 67 -0.78 8.21 7.04
CA GLU A 67 -1.00 6.95 6.30
C GLU A 67 0.25 6.55 5.50
N LEU A 68 0.96 7.52 4.89
CA LEU A 68 2.25 7.27 4.25
C LEU A 68 3.29 6.71 5.21
N HIS A 69 3.34 7.20 6.46
CA HIS A 69 4.23 6.66 7.48
C HIS A 69 3.90 5.21 7.85
N LYS A 70 2.61 4.85 7.99
CA LYS A 70 2.22 3.45 8.25
C LYS A 70 2.66 2.53 7.11
N LEU A 71 2.43 2.95 5.87
CA LEU A 71 2.86 2.20 4.69
C LEU A 71 4.38 2.04 4.62
N ALA A 72 5.14 3.08 4.98
CA ALA A 72 6.60 3.01 5.06
C ALA A 72 7.06 2.01 6.14
N ASP A 73 6.45 2.04 7.33
CA ASP A 73 6.77 1.11 8.41
C ASP A 73 6.45 -0.35 8.03
N GLU A 74 5.32 -0.59 7.35
CA GLU A 74 4.95 -1.91 6.82
C GLU A 74 5.94 -2.40 5.76
N LEU A 75 6.36 -1.52 4.85
CA LEU A 75 7.33 -1.84 3.82
C LEU A 75 8.71 -2.13 4.41
N ASP A 76 9.16 -1.35 5.39
CA ASP A 76 10.41 -1.57 6.10
C ASP A 76 10.37 -2.90 6.88
N ALA A 77 9.24 -3.21 7.53
CA ALA A 77 9.06 -4.50 8.20
C ALA A 77 9.12 -5.68 7.21
N ALA A 78 8.45 -5.56 6.06
CA ALA A 78 8.47 -6.56 5.00
C ALA A 78 9.88 -6.75 4.41
N TYR A 79 10.59 -5.64 4.14
CA TYR A 79 11.97 -5.65 3.67
C TYR A 79 12.90 -6.36 4.65
N ASN A 80 12.82 -6.02 5.94
CA ASN A 80 13.63 -6.65 6.99
C ASN A 80 13.37 -8.15 7.11
N CYS A 81 12.12 -8.60 6.92
CA CYS A 81 11.78 -10.02 6.91
C CYS A 81 12.40 -10.75 5.72
N LEU A 82 12.29 -10.19 4.51
CA LEU A 82 12.89 -10.73 3.30
C LEU A 82 14.42 -10.79 3.38
N GLU A 83 15.04 -9.73 3.89
CA GLU A 83 16.50 -9.65 4.04
C GLU A 83 17.00 -10.73 5.01
N PHE A 84 16.30 -10.94 6.13
CA PHE A 84 16.61 -12.02 7.06
C PHE A 84 16.48 -13.40 6.42
N ASP A 85 15.36 -13.66 5.72
CA ASP A 85 15.12 -14.94 5.07
C ASP A 85 16.18 -15.23 4.01
N PHE A 86 16.57 -14.22 3.23
CA PHE A 86 17.65 -14.35 2.25
C PHE A 86 18.99 -14.68 2.92
N LYS A 87 19.38 -13.94 3.97
CA LYS A 87 20.61 -14.19 4.73
C LYS A 87 20.62 -15.60 5.35
N LEU A 88 19.48 -16.05 5.87
CA LEU A 88 19.32 -17.39 6.44
C LEU A 88 19.50 -18.47 5.37
N LEU A 89 18.85 -18.33 4.21
CA LEU A 89 18.96 -19.27 3.11
C LEU A 89 20.40 -19.34 2.57
N LEU A 90 21.03 -18.18 2.34
CA LEU A 90 22.41 -18.10 1.87
C LEU A 90 23.35 -18.82 2.85
N LYS A 91 23.25 -18.52 4.14
CA LYS A 91 24.07 -19.17 5.18
C LYS A 91 23.83 -20.68 5.27
N THR A 92 22.59 -21.12 5.05
CA THR A 92 22.26 -22.56 5.07
C THR A 92 22.84 -23.29 3.87
N ILE A 93 22.94 -22.64 2.70
CA ILE A 93 23.56 -23.21 1.50
C ILE A 93 25.09 -23.21 1.62
N GLU A 94 25.68 -22.11 2.07
CA GLU A 94 27.14 -21.94 2.13
C GLU A 94 27.79 -22.75 3.26
N ASN A 95 27.14 -22.82 4.43
CA ASN A 95 27.65 -23.54 5.60
C ASN A 95 26.49 -24.17 6.40
N PRO A 96 25.91 -25.27 5.89
CA PRO A 96 24.78 -25.93 6.53
C PRO A 96 25.15 -26.43 7.92
N ASN A 97 24.39 -25.98 8.93
CA ASN A 97 24.44 -26.53 10.28
C ASN A 97 23.03 -26.75 10.82
N GLU A 98 22.90 -27.55 11.88
CA GLU A 98 21.60 -27.96 12.41
C GLU A 98 20.72 -26.77 12.83
N GLN A 99 21.34 -25.68 13.31
CA GLN A 99 20.61 -24.48 13.72
C GLN A 99 20.02 -23.72 12.53
N THR A 100 20.79 -23.51 11.46
CA THR A 100 20.31 -22.79 10.27
C THR A 100 19.25 -23.57 9.51
N ILE A 101 19.42 -24.90 9.42
CA ILE A 101 18.42 -25.81 8.86
C ILE A 101 17.11 -25.76 9.67
N ARG A 102 17.19 -25.87 11.01
CA ARG A 102 16.00 -25.83 11.88
C ARG A 102 15.24 -24.50 11.78
N ILE A 103 15.95 -23.37 11.66
CA ILE A 103 15.30 -22.05 11.51
C ILE A 103 14.63 -21.93 10.15
N ALA A 104 15.27 -22.41 9.08
CA ALA A 104 14.70 -22.36 7.73
C ALA A 104 13.47 -23.27 7.58
N GLU A 105 13.50 -24.48 8.14
CA GLU A 105 12.34 -25.39 8.17
C GLU A 105 11.16 -24.78 8.93
N LYS A 106 11.41 -24.13 10.08
CA LYS A 106 10.36 -23.41 10.84
C LYS A 106 9.69 -22.28 10.05
N ARG A 107 10.39 -21.71 9.07
CA ARG A 107 9.85 -20.68 8.16
C ARG A 107 9.25 -21.24 6.87
N GLY A 108 9.13 -22.57 6.75
CA GLY A 108 8.50 -23.24 5.62
C GLY A 108 9.43 -23.48 4.43
N PHE A 109 10.73 -23.19 4.55
CA PHE A 109 11.68 -23.51 3.51
C PHE A 109 12.03 -25.01 3.57
N GLY A 110 11.62 -25.77 2.54
CA GLY A 110 11.93 -27.19 2.39
C GLY A 110 13.41 -27.42 2.06
N LEU A 111 14.31 -27.21 3.02
CA LEU A 111 15.74 -27.41 2.85
C LEU A 111 16.10 -28.88 3.12
N ASN A 112 15.98 -29.73 2.10
CA ASN A 112 16.51 -31.08 2.21
C ASN A 112 18.03 -31.07 1.88
N PRO A 113 18.92 -31.35 2.84
CA PRO A 113 20.37 -31.26 2.63
C PRO A 113 20.91 -32.27 1.61
N ARG A 114 20.11 -33.26 1.18
CA ARG A 114 20.47 -34.23 0.13
C ARG A 114 20.00 -33.85 -1.27
N THR A 115 19.09 -32.88 -1.40
CA THR A 115 18.60 -32.43 -2.71
C THR A 115 19.20 -31.07 -3.01
N LYS A 116 20.19 -31.02 -3.89
CA LYS A 116 20.53 -29.78 -4.60
C LYS A 116 19.22 -29.20 -5.15
N THR A 117 18.82 -28.04 -4.62
CA THR A 117 17.78 -27.15 -5.15
C THR A 117 16.48 -27.85 -5.60
N LYS A 118 15.57 -28.14 -4.66
CA LYS A 118 14.13 -28.16 -4.98
C LYS A 118 13.53 -26.78 -4.66
N ARG A 119 13.12 -26.11 -5.74
CA ARG A 119 12.46 -24.79 -5.90
C ARG A 119 12.21 -24.00 -4.60
N ILE A 120 12.89 -22.85 -4.52
CA ILE A 120 12.78 -21.85 -3.44
C ILE A 120 11.47 -21.02 -3.56
N PHE A 121 10.82 -21.03 -4.72
CA PHE A 121 9.57 -20.31 -4.95
C PHE A 121 8.37 -21.27 -4.99
N PRO A 122 7.20 -20.87 -4.43
CA PRO A 122 5.95 -21.59 -4.68
C PRO A 122 5.69 -21.67 -6.19
N PRO A 123 5.05 -22.73 -6.69
CA PRO A 123 4.62 -22.75 -8.08
C PRO A 123 3.71 -21.54 -8.32
N ILE A 124 4.08 -20.68 -9.28
CA ILE A 124 3.18 -19.67 -9.81
C ILE A 124 2.02 -20.45 -10.43
N GLU A 125 0.84 -20.37 -9.82
CA GLU A 125 -0.39 -20.80 -10.48
C GLU A 125 -0.60 -19.84 -11.66
N VAL A 126 -0.29 -20.33 -12.85
CA VAL A 126 -0.62 -19.64 -14.10
C VAL A 126 -2.12 -19.79 -14.28
N VAL A 127 -2.86 -18.70 -14.15
CA VAL A 127 -4.27 -18.58 -14.55
C VAL A 127 -4.38 -18.65 -16.05
#